data_AF-A0A4R4IXA8-F1
#
_entry.id   AF-A0A4R4IXA8-F1
#
_cell.length_a   1.000
_cell.length_b   1.000
_cell.length_c   1.000
_cell.angle_alpha   90.00
_cell.angle_beta   90.00
_cell.angle_gamma   90.00
#
_symmetry.space_group_name_H-M   'P 1'
#
loop_
_entity.id
_entity.type
_entity.pdbx_description
1 polymer ?
#
loop_
_entity_poly.entity_id
_entity_poly.type
_entity_poly.pdbx_seq_one_letter_code
_entity_poly.pdbx_strand_id
1 'polypeptide(L)'
;MLDFTCRRGRFEFRVIRRWFAQEKRFCFWLTNLPPSHFTADDIMAVYRCRWQVELLFKELKSHTNWIGFATGQKAIAEGLIWASLLALIVRRSLARRFLPSVSFLKAAKNVDVWLLPILGAIIHHAGSEIEHHLD
;
A
#
# COMPACT_ATOMS: atom_id res chain seq x y z
N MET A 1 -2.74 -25.32 16.43
CA MET A 1 -1.70 -24.39 15.95
C MET A 1 -0.37 -24.89 16.46
N LEU A 2 0.72 -24.74 15.71
CA LEU A 2 2.05 -25.17 16.13
C LEU A 2 2.99 -23.97 16.08
N ASP A 3 3.71 -23.72 17.16
CA ASP A 3 4.54 -22.54 17.36
C ASP A 3 5.73 -22.92 18.25
N PHE A 4 6.93 -22.80 17.71
CA PHE A 4 8.15 -23.28 18.37
C PHE A 4 9.38 -22.64 17.74
N THR A 5 10.45 -22.55 18.53
CA THR A 5 11.75 -22.08 18.07
C THR A 5 12.58 -23.24 17.53
N CYS A 6 13.13 -23.05 16.35
CA CYS A 6 14.03 -23.96 15.66
C CYS A 6 15.44 -23.40 15.64
N ARG A 7 16.44 -24.28 15.74
CA ARG A 7 17.83 -23.94 15.46
C ARG A 7 18.34 -24.81 14.31
N ARG A 8 18.88 -24.18 13.27
CA ARG A 8 19.53 -24.85 12.13
C ARG A 8 20.89 -24.22 11.90
N GLY A 9 21.94 -24.94 12.29
CA GLY A 9 23.32 -24.43 12.30
C GLY A 9 23.45 -23.22 13.24
N ARG A 10 23.83 -22.08 12.67
CA ARG A 10 23.96 -20.79 13.38
C ARG A 10 22.67 -19.97 13.45
N PHE A 11 21.61 -20.40 12.76
CA PHE A 11 20.36 -19.64 12.70
C PHE A 11 19.37 -20.19 13.70
N GLU A 12 18.84 -19.29 14.53
CA GLU A 12 17.70 -19.54 15.41
C GLU A 12 16.52 -18.74 14.89
N PHE A 13 15.39 -19.40 14.69
CA PHE A 13 14.17 -18.78 14.16
C PHE A 13 12.94 -19.50 14.68
N ARG A 14 11.87 -18.74 14.88
CA ARG A 14 10.56 -19.25 15.26
C ARG A 14 9.79 -19.69 14.03
N VAL A 15 9.14 -20.84 14.14
CA VAL A 15 8.27 -21.40 13.11
C VAL A 15 6.85 -21.47 13.63
N ILE A 16 5.93 -20.85 12.89
CA ILE A 16 4.50 -20.88 13.18
C ILE A 16 3.81 -21.62 12.05
N ARG A 17 2.99 -22.62 12.38
CA ARG A 17 2.15 -23.38 11.45
C ARG A 17 0.70 -23.33 11.88
N ARG A 18 -0.19 -22.95 10.95
CA ARG A 18 -1.64 -22.94 11.15
C ARG A 18 -2.36 -23.57 9.96
N TRP A 19 -3.42 -24.33 10.25
CA TRP A 19 -4.34 -24.80 9.22
C TRP A 19 -5.30 -23.68 8.82
N PHE A 20 -5.43 -23.43 7.53
CA PHE A 20 -6.38 -22.47 6.97
C PHE A 20 -7.48 -23.24 6.22
N ALA A 21 -8.68 -23.29 6.81
CA ALA A 21 -9.80 -24.06 6.26
C ALA A 21 -10.26 -23.56 4.88
N GLN A 22 -10.28 -22.24 4.68
CA GLN A 22 -10.65 -21.60 3.41
C GLN A 22 -9.73 -22.02 2.26
N GLU A 23 -8.45 -22.19 2.56
CA GLU A 23 -7.40 -22.51 1.59
C GLU A 23 -7.07 -24.01 1.56
N LYS A 24 -7.73 -24.81 2.43
CA LYS A 24 -7.52 -26.25 2.62
C LYS A 24 -6.05 -26.65 2.72
N ARG A 25 -5.22 -25.84 3.39
CA ARG A 25 -3.77 -26.06 3.51
C ARG A 25 -3.21 -25.59 4.84
N PHE A 26 -2.02 -26.10 5.17
CA PHE A 26 -1.19 -25.53 6.23
C PHE A 26 -0.39 -24.34 5.68
N CYS A 27 -0.45 -23.23 6.42
CA CYS A 27 0.39 -22.07 6.20
C CYS A 27 1.51 -22.05 7.24
N PHE A 28 2.70 -21.65 6.79
CA PHE A 28 3.90 -21.59 7.62
C PHE A 28 4.48 -20.17 7.57
N TRP A 29 4.93 -19.70 8.71
CA TRP A 29 5.66 -18.43 8.85
C TRP A 29 6.94 -18.67 9.62
N LEU A 30 8.00 -18.00 9.19
CA LEU A 30 9.30 -18.00 9.84
C LEU A 30 9.59 -16.59 10.32
N THR A 31 10.00 -16.43 11.57
CA THR A 31 10.29 -15.11 12.12
C THR A 31 11.42 -15.17 13.14
N ASN A 32 12.17 -14.09 13.27
CA ASN A 32 13.11 -13.88 14.37
C ASN A 32 12.47 -13.13 15.56
N LEU A 33 11.17 -12.82 15.49
CA LEU A 33 10.46 -12.12 16.55
C LEU A 33 10.18 -13.06 17.75
N PRO A 34 10.52 -12.63 18.97
CA PRO A 34 10.46 -13.50 20.15
C PRO A 34 9.01 -13.77 20.56
N PRO A 35 8.70 -15.00 21.03
CA PRO A 35 7.37 -15.36 21.52
C PRO A 35 6.94 -14.58 22.78
N SER A 36 7.89 -14.00 23.52
CA SER A 36 7.59 -13.19 24.71
C SER A 36 6.90 -11.86 24.40
N HIS A 37 7.12 -11.30 23.20
CA HIS A 37 6.57 -10.01 22.80
C HIS A 37 5.55 -10.09 21.67
N PHE A 38 5.59 -11.15 20.85
CA PHE A 38 4.74 -11.29 19.68
C PHE A 38 4.04 -12.64 19.70
N THR A 39 2.71 -12.61 19.65
CA THR A 39 1.90 -13.83 19.50
C THR A 39 1.93 -14.33 18.06
N ALA A 40 1.52 -15.57 17.83
CA ALA A 40 1.38 -16.09 16.47
C ALA A 40 0.40 -15.27 15.62
N ASP A 41 -0.66 -14.75 16.23
CA ASP A 41 -1.64 -13.89 15.55
C ASP A 41 -1.03 -12.53 15.16
N ASP A 42 -0.13 -11.97 15.97
CA ASP A 42 0.61 -10.74 15.62
C ASP A 42 1.51 -10.98 14.40
N ILE A 43 2.24 -12.10 14.38
CA ILE A 43 3.07 -12.46 13.23
C ILE A 43 2.21 -12.60 11.97
N MET A 44 1.07 -13.29 12.08
CA MET A 44 0.13 -13.42 10.97
C MET A 44 -0.42 -12.06 10.52
N ALA A 45 -0.72 -11.15 11.44
CA ALA A 45 -1.17 -9.79 11.12
C ALA A 45 -0.10 -9.02 10.34
N VAL A 46 1.17 -9.06 10.77
CA VAL A 46 2.29 -8.45 10.05
C VAL A 46 2.47 -9.09 8.66
N TYR A 47 2.38 -10.41 8.56
CA TYR A 47 2.48 -11.09 7.26
C TYR A 47 1.34 -10.75 6.31
N ARG A 48 0.14 -10.38 6.80
CA ARG A 48 -0.93 -9.85 5.95
C ARG A 48 -0.54 -8.51 5.32
N CYS A 49 0.30 -7.70 5.97
CA CYS A 49 0.81 -6.45 5.39
C CYS A 49 1.71 -6.69 4.17
N ARG A 50 2.28 -7.88 3.98
CA ARG A 50 3.00 -8.24 2.75
C ARG A 50 2.13 -8.03 1.50
N TRP A 51 0.85 -8.37 1.59
CA TRP A 51 -0.08 -8.16 0.48
C TRP A 51 -0.26 -6.68 0.14
N GLN A 52 -0.18 -5.78 1.12
CA GLN A 52 -0.28 -4.33 0.86
C GLN A 52 0.88 -3.82 -0.01
N VAL A 53 2.07 -4.40 0.13
CA VAL A 53 3.22 -4.10 -0.75
C VAL A 53 2.92 -4.56 -2.18
N GLU A 54 2.38 -5.76 -2.34
CA GLU A 54 1.99 -6.30 -3.65
C GLU A 54 0.92 -5.44 -4.33
N LEU A 55 -0.10 -5.01 -3.56
CA LEU A 55 -1.12 -4.08 -4.04
C LEU A 55 -0.57 -2.71 -4.41
N LEU A 56 0.40 -2.20 -3.65
CA LEU A 56 1.10 -0.96 -3.98
C LEU A 56 1.83 -1.06 -5.33
N PHE A 57 2.58 -2.15 -5.57
CA PHE A 57 3.24 -2.35 -6.86
C PHE A 57 2.25 -2.55 -8.00
N LYS A 58 1.11 -3.22 -7.73
CA LYS A 58 0.03 -3.36 -8.71
C LYS A 58 -0.56 -1.99 -9.09
N GLU A 59 -0.78 -1.14 -8.10
CA GLU A 59 -1.25 0.23 -8.31
C GLU A 59 -0.26 1.06 -9.12
N LEU A 60 1.04 1.00 -8.79
CA LEU A 60 2.06 1.75 -9.51
C LEU A 60 2.18 1.32 -10.99
N LYS A 61 2.17 0.02 -11.22
CA LYS A 61 2.23 -0.57 -12.57
C LYS A 61 1.00 -0.24 -13.41
N SER A 62 -0.19 -0.40 -12.85
CA SER A 62 -1.46 -0.32 -13.60
C SER A 62 -2.11 1.06 -13.58
N HIS A 63 -1.90 1.86 -12.55
CA HIS A 63 -2.66 3.10 -12.31
C HIS A 63 -1.79 4.36 -12.19
N THR A 64 -0.45 4.24 -12.21
CA THR A 64 0.48 5.38 -12.37
C THR A 64 1.42 5.23 -13.56
N ASN A 65 1.07 4.38 -14.53
CA ASN A 65 1.72 4.22 -15.83
C ASN A 65 3.19 3.76 -15.81
N TRP A 66 3.66 3.07 -14.77
CA TRP A 66 5.06 2.59 -14.73
C TRP A 66 5.43 1.64 -15.87
N ILE A 67 4.48 0.91 -16.44
CA ILE A 67 4.72 -0.01 -17.57
C ILE A 67 4.79 0.76 -18.90
N GLY A 68 4.23 1.97 -18.98
CA GLY A 68 4.12 2.75 -20.22
C GLY A 68 5.29 3.69 -20.50
N PHE A 69 6.39 3.61 -19.76
CA PHE A 69 7.56 4.46 -19.98
C PHE A 69 8.31 4.01 -21.24
N ALA A 70 8.13 4.73 -22.35
CA ALA A 70 8.81 4.46 -23.63
C ALA A 70 10.03 5.38 -23.82
N THR A 71 11.06 5.21 -22.98
CA THR A 71 12.30 6.00 -23.08
C THR A 71 13.53 5.16 -22.73
N GLY A 72 14.61 5.32 -23.50
CA GLY A 72 15.93 4.76 -23.19
C GLY A 72 16.81 5.69 -22.34
N GLN A 73 16.39 6.94 -22.13
CA GLN A 73 17.18 7.91 -21.38
C GLN A 73 16.92 7.76 -19.88
N LYS A 74 17.98 7.38 -19.14
CA LYS A 74 17.92 7.14 -17.69
C LYS A 74 17.31 8.31 -16.90
N ALA A 75 17.70 9.55 -17.21
CA ALA A 75 17.21 10.73 -16.51
C ALA A 75 15.68 10.92 -16.66
N ILE A 76 15.14 10.68 -17.86
CA ILE A 76 13.69 10.77 -18.10
C ILE A 76 12.98 9.64 -17.35
N ALA A 77 13.50 8.41 -17.41
CA ALA A 77 12.90 7.28 -16.70
C ALA A 77 12.85 7.52 -15.18
N GLU A 78 13.93 8.02 -14.58
CA GLU A 78 13.97 8.39 -13.17
C GLU A 78 12.96 9.50 -12.83
N GLY A 79 12.89 10.55 -13.64
CA GLY A 79 11.90 11.61 -13.47
C GLY A 79 10.45 11.11 -13.50
N LEU A 80 10.13 10.19 -14.42
CA LEU A 80 8.81 9.56 -14.52
C LEU A 80 8.49 8.68 -13.31
N ILE A 81 9.48 7.93 -12.79
CA ILE A 81 9.32 7.15 -11.55
C ILE A 81 8.95 8.08 -10.38
N TRP A 82 9.69 9.18 -10.20
CA TRP A 82 9.42 10.15 -9.15
C TRP A 82 8.05 10.81 -9.30
N ALA A 83 7.67 11.22 -10.52
CA ALA A 83 6.37 11.81 -10.80
C ALA A 83 5.21 10.83 -10.46
N SER A 84 5.34 9.55 -10.82
CA SER A 84 4.36 8.53 -10.47
C SER A 84 4.25 8.29 -8.96
N LEU A 85 5.37 8.30 -8.23
CA LEU A 85 5.37 8.21 -6.77
C LEU A 85 4.69 9.42 -6.11
N LEU A 86 4.94 10.63 -6.61
CA LEU A 86 4.27 11.84 -6.15
C LEU A 86 2.76 11.77 -6.43
N ALA A 87 2.36 11.37 -7.64
CA ALA A 87 0.96 11.21 -8.01
C ALA A 87 0.26 10.17 -7.11
N LEU A 88 0.94 9.06 -6.79
CA LEU A 88 0.44 8.06 -5.84
C LEU A 88 0.18 8.66 -4.46
N ILE A 89 1.15 9.42 -3.91
CA ILE A 89 1.04 10.04 -2.59
C ILE A 89 -0.15 11.00 -2.55
N VAL A 90 -0.27 11.89 -3.54
CA VAL A 90 -1.39 12.85 -3.64
C VAL A 90 -2.72 12.11 -3.70
N ARG A 91 -2.85 11.13 -4.60
CA ARG A 91 -4.10 10.36 -4.76
C ARG A 91 -4.48 9.61 -3.49
N ARG A 92 -3.52 8.96 -2.82
CA ARG A 92 -3.80 8.22 -1.58
C ARG A 92 -4.14 9.15 -0.42
N SER A 93 -3.52 10.31 -0.33
CA SER A 93 -3.85 11.33 0.69
C SER A 93 -5.28 11.84 0.51
N LEU A 94 -5.67 12.17 -0.72
CA LEU A 94 -7.04 12.59 -1.05
C LEU A 94 -8.04 11.45 -0.80
N ALA A 95 -7.75 10.23 -1.28
CA ALA A 95 -8.62 9.08 -1.05
C ALA A 95 -8.79 8.77 0.44
N ARG A 96 -7.73 8.87 1.25
CA ARG A 96 -7.83 8.69 2.71
C ARG A 96 -8.73 9.73 3.36
N ARG A 97 -8.69 10.98 2.87
CA ARG A 97 -9.48 12.09 3.43
C ARG A 97 -10.95 12.03 3.02
N PHE A 98 -11.23 11.76 1.75
CA PHE A 98 -12.56 11.90 1.16
C PHE A 98 -13.27 10.55 0.90
N LEU A 99 -12.53 9.44 0.85
CA LEU A 99 -13.03 8.09 0.58
C LEU A 99 -12.57 7.08 1.66
N PRO A 100 -12.75 7.34 2.97
CA PRO A 100 -12.14 6.56 4.05
C PRO A 100 -12.54 5.07 4.07
N SER A 101 -13.71 4.73 3.53
CA SER A 101 -14.22 3.36 3.46
C SER A 101 -13.78 2.60 2.21
N VAL A 102 -13.03 3.24 1.30
CA VAL A 102 -12.59 2.65 0.03
C VAL A 102 -11.12 2.24 0.12
N SER A 103 -10.80 1.02 -0.32
CA SER A 103 -9.40 0.58 -0.38
C SER A 103 -8.61 1.37 -1.44
N PHE A 104 -7.30 1.60 -1.20
CA PHE A 104 -6.47 2.36 -2.14
C PHE A 104 -6.47 1.78 -3.56
N LEU A 105 -6.46 0.45 -3.70
CA LEU A 105 -6.55 -0.16 -5.02
C LEU A 105 -7.89 0.15 -5.71
N LYS A 106 -9.01 0.14 -4.98
CA LYS A 106 -10.32 0.46 -5.56
C LYS A 106 -10.41 1.94 -5.91
N ALA A 107 -9.87 2.82 -5.08
CA ALA A 107 -9.76 4.24 -5.40
C ALA A 107 -8.90 4.46 -6.66
N ALA A 108 -7.73 3.84 -6.76
CA ALA A 108 -6.85 3.95 -7.91
C ALA A 108 -7.49 3.48 -9.23
N LYS A 109 -8.29 2.40 -9.18
CA LYS A 109 -9.04 1.88 -10.33
C LYS A 109 -10.09 2.84 -10.89
N ASN A 110 -10.60 3.76 -10.08
CA ASN A 110 -11.69 4.67 -10.42
C ASN A 110 -11.24 6.13 -10.28
N VAL A 111 -9.94 6.41 -10.46
CA VAL A 111 -9.35 7.74 -10.22
C VAL A 111 -9.99 8.82 -11.10
N ASP A 112 -10.37 8.47 -12.31
CA ASP A 112 -11.10 9.28 -13.27
C ASP A 112 -12.47 9.73 -12.77
N VAL A 113 -13.12 8.93 -11.91
CA VAL A 113 -14.46 9.21 -11.36
C VAL A 113 -14.40 10.21 -10.21
N TRP A 114 -13.46 10.06 -9.28
CA TRP A 114 -13.48 10.83 -8.02
C TRP A 114 -12.47 11.97 -7.95
N LEU A 115 -11.36 11.93 -8.70
CA LEU A 115 -10.27 12.87 -8.51
C LEU A 115 -10.65 14.28 -8.96
N LEU A 116 -11.18 14.43 -10.17
CA LEU A 116 -11.52 15.73 -10.73
C LEU A 116 -12.61 16.46 -9.91
N PRO A 117 -13.71 15.82 -9.48
CA PRO A 117 -14.69 16.46 -8.62
C PRO A 117 -14.10 16.97 -7.29
N ILE A 118 -13.23 16.17 -6.66
CA ILE A 118 -12.59 16.55 -5.39
C ILE A 118 -11.64 17.73 -5.60
N LEU A 119 -10.81 17.70 -6.64
CA LEU A 119 -9.90 18.82 -6.94
C LEU A 119 -10.68 20.09 -7.26
N GLY A 120 -11.76 19.99 -8.05
CA GLY A 120 -12.63 21.12 -8.36
C GLY A 120 -13.23 21.75 -7.10
N ALA A 121 -13.73 20.93 -6.17
CA ALA A 121 -14.27 21.41 -4.90
C ALA A 121 -13.21 22.12 -4.03
N ILE A 122 -11.99 21.57 -3.95
CA ILE A 122 -10.88 22.18 -3.20
C ILE A 122 -10.49 23.53 -3.81
N ILE A 123 -10.33 23.59 -5.14
CA ILE A 123 -9.94 24.82 -5.84
C ILE A 123 -11.02 25.90 -5.66
N HIS A 124 -12.30 25.54 -5.81
CA HIS A 124 -13.40 26.48 -5.62
C HIS A 124 -13.42 27.04 -4.19
N HIS A 125 -13.27 26.19 -3.18
CA HIS A 125 -13.23 26.61 -1.78
C HIS A 125 -12.05 27.55 -1.50
N ALA A 126 -10.84 27.19 -1.94
CA ALA A 126 -9.65 28.02 -1.77
C ALA A 126 -9.79 29.38 -2.48
N GLY A 127 -10.40 29.42 -3.67
CA GLY A 127 -10.69 30.66 -4.38
C GLY A 127 -11.63 31.58 -3.59
N SER A 128 -12.73 31.03 -3.07
CA SER A 128 -13.70 31.79 -2.27
C SER A 128 -13.10 32.36 -0.97
N GLU A 129 -12.18 31.65 -0.32
CA GLU A 129 -11.50 32.16 0.88
C GLU A 129 -10.55 33.31 0.55
N ILE A 130 -9.82 33.23 -0.56
CA ILE A 130 -8.90 34.29 -1.01
C ILE A 130 -9.68 35.56 -1.34
N GLU A 131 -10.79 35.45 -2.08
CA GLU A 131 -11.65 36.59 -2.41
C GLU A 131 -12.19 37.26 -1.14
N HIS A 132 -12.66 36.48 -0.17
CA HIS A 132 -13.18 37.02 1.09
C HIS A 132 -12.13 37.73 1.97
N HIS A 133 -10.85 37.44 1.79
CA HIS A 133 -9.74 38.09 2.51
C HIS A 133 -9.17 39.33 1.80
N LEU A 134 -9.57 39.58 0.55
CA LEU A 134 -9.15 40.73 -0.24
C LEU A 134 -10.17 41.90 -0.20
N ASP A 135 -11.40 41.62 0.22
CA ASP A 135 -12.47 42.59 0.54
C ASP A 135 -12.37 43.10 1.98
#